data_AF-A0A8J7SYY6-F1
#
_entry.id   AF-A0A8J7SYY6-F1
#
_cell.length_a   1.000
_cell.length_b   1.000
_cell.length_c   1.000
_cell.angle_alpha   90.00
_cell.angle_beta   90.00
_cell.angle_gamma   90.00
#
_symmetry.space_group_name_H-M   'P 1'
#
loop_
_entity.id
_entity.type
_entity.pdbx_description
1 polymer ?
#
loop_
_entity_poly.entity_id
_entity_poly.type
_entity_poly.pdbx_seq_one_letter_code
_entity_poly.pdbx_strand_id
1 'polypeptide(L)' 'GQLKVGSFARSERMAKWNEVLRIEESLGRAARFAGRAALPAGALPIKP' A
#
# COMPACT_ATOMS: atom_id res chain seq x y z
N GLY A 1 0.11 7.33 1.45
CA GLY A 1 -1.33 7.19 1.81
C GLY A 1 -1.63 5.75 2.17
N GLN A 2 -2.91 5.38 2.26
CA GLN A 2 -3.37 4.00 2.50
C GLN A 2 -4.14 3.48 1.29
N LEU A 3 -3.96 2.21 0.96
CA LEU A 3 -4.68 1.53 -0.10
C LEU A 3 -5.31 0.26 0.47
N LYS A 4 -6.64 0.15 0.38
CA LYS A 4 -7.40 -1.02 0.86
C LYS A 4 -8.15 -1.66 -0.31
N VAL A 5 -7.75 -2.88 -0.67
CA VAL A 5 -8.24 -3.52 -1.90
C VAL A 5 -8.61 -5.00 -1.74
N GLY A 6 -8.61 -5.49 -0.50
CA GLY A 6 -8.92 -6.89 -0.19
C GLY A 6 -7.72 -7.83 -0.33
N SER A 7 -7.98 -9.13 -0.24
CA SER A 7 -6.95 -10.16 -0.32
C SER A 7 -6.35 -10.32 -1.72
N PHE A 8 -5.22 -11.02 -1.80
CA PHE A 8 -4.54 -11.37 -3.06
C PHE A 8 -5.26 -12.45 -3.88
N ALA A 9 -6.39 -12.97 -3.39
CA ALA A 9 -7.25 -13.84 -4.18
C ALA A 9 -8.23 -12.97 -5.01
N ARG A 10 -8.35 -13.30 -6.30
CA ARG A 10 -9.14 -12.65 -7.38
C ARG A 10 -8.37 -11.61 -8.21
N SER A 11 -8.44 -11.78 -9.54
CA SER A 11 -7.65 -11.04 -10.53
C SER A 11 -7.92 -9.52 -10.52
N GLU A 12 -9.15 -9.09 -10.29
CA GLU A 12 -9.49 -7.66 -10.24
C GLU A 12 -8.78 -6.90 -9.09
N ARG A 13 -8.51 -7.59 -7.96
CA ARG A 13 -7.80 -7.00 -6.82
C ARG A 13 -6.30 -7.02 -7.07
N MET A 14 -5.81 -8.13 -7.63
CA MET A 14 -4.42 -8.26 -8.07
C MET A 14 -4.04 -7.18 -9.08
N ALA A 15 -4.94 -6.82 -10.00
CA ALA A 15 -4.71 -5.73 -10.95
C ALA A 15 -4.39 -4.41 -10.23
N LYS A 16 -5.07 -4.11 -9.12
CA LYS A 16 -4.83 -2.89 -8.32
C LYS A 16 -3.51 -2.95 -7.54
N TRP A 17 -3.13 -4.12 -7.03
CA TRP A 17 -1.81 -4.34 -6.41
C TRP A 17 -0.68 -4.18 -7.44
N ASN A 18 -0.83 -4.79 -8.61
CA ASN A 18 0.16 -4.72 -9.69
C ASN A 18 0.34 -3.28 -10.20
N GLU A 19 -0.73 -2.50 -10.23
CA GLU A 19 -0.64 -1.10 -10.64
C GLU A 19 0.21 -0.27 -9.67
N VAL A 20 0.12 -0.54 -8.36
CA VAL A 20 1.00 0.12 -7.38
C VAL A 20 2.47 -0.21 -7.62
N LEU A 21 2.78 -1.46 -7.96
CA LEU A 21 4.14 -1.88 -8.28
C LEU A 21 4.66 -1.18 -9.55
N ARG A 22 3.82 -1.04 -10.59
CA ARG A 22 4.18 -0.26 -11.80
C ARG A 22 4.42 1.21 -11.50
N ILE A 23 3.59 1.81 -10.64
CA ILE A 23 3.77 3.20 -10.20
C ILE A 23 5.09 3.34 -9.43
N GLU A 24 5.38 2.45 -8.49
CA GLU A 24 6.64 2.44 -7.75
C GLU A 24 7.85 2.32 -8.70
N GLU A 25 7.80 1.39 -9.65
CA GLU A 25 8.84 1.21 -10.67
C GLU A 25 9.03 2.47 -11.51
N SER A 26 7.94 3.08 -11.99
CA SER A 26 7.99 4.31 -12.81
C SER A 26 8.56 5.52 -12.06
N LEU A 27 8.34 5.60 -10.75
CA LEU A 27 8.85 6.66 -9.90
C LEU A 27 10.33 6.43 -9.51
N GLY A 28 10.81 5.18 -9.55
CA GLY A 28 12.17 4.81 -9.21
C GLY A 28 12.61 5.40 -7.86
N ARG A 29 13.69 6.19 -7.86
CA ARG A 29 14.23 6.80 -6.63
C ARG A 29 13.32 7.84 -5.99
N ALA A 30 12.33 8.36 -6.71
CA ALA A 30 11.36 9.30 -6.17
C ALA A 30 10.23 8.60 -5.38
N ALA A 31 10.07 7.28 -5.54
CA ALA A 31 9.07 6.51 -4.80
C ALA A 31 9.35 6.55 -3.29
N ARG A 32 8.29 6.72 -2.50
CA ARG A 32 8.36 6.71 -1.03
C ARG A 32 7.25 5.86 -0.44
N PHE A 33 7.64 4.81 0.27
CA PHE A 33 6.72 4.03 1.09
C PHE A 33 6.36 4.81 2.36
N ALA A 34 5.08 5.13 2.53
CA ALA A 34 4.62 5.94 3.66
C ALA A 34 4.70 5.21 5.02
N GLY A 35 4.75 3.87 5.03
CA GLY A 35 4.92 3.07 6.24
C GLY A 35 3.98 3.48 7.39
N ARG A 36 4.54 3.60 8.60
CA ARG A 36 3.78 3.98 9.80
C ARG A 36 3.25 5.42 9.74
N ALA A 37 3.87 6.31 8.97
CA ALA A 37 3.38 7.68 8.79
C ALA A 37 2.06 7.74 8.00
N ALA A 38 1.66 6.65 7.34
CA ALA A 38 0.33 6.55 6.74
C ALA A 38 -0.78 6.32 7.77
N LEU A 39 -0.46 5.97 9.02
CA LEU A 39 -1.44 5.75 10.08
C LEU A 39 -1.81 7.08 10.76
N PRO A 40 -3.06 7.26 11.20
CA PRO A 40 -3.46 8.44 11.97
C PRO A 40 -2.69 8.51 13.29
N ALA A 41 -2.39 9.73 13.73
CA ALA A 41 -1.79 9.98 15.04
C ALA A 41 -2.71 9.42 16.14
N GLY A 42 -2.21 8.45 16.92
CA GLY A 42 -2.99 7.77 17.96
C GLY A 42 -3.54 6.39 17.56
N ALA A 43 -3.19 5.85 16.40
CA ALA A 43 -3.47 4.44 16.09
C ALA A 43 -2.85 3.53 17.17
N LEU A 44 -3.70 2.88 17.96
CA LEU A 44 -3.29 1.97 19.02
C LEU A 44 -2.35 0.90 18.46
N PRO A 45 -1.38 0.41 19.26
CA PRO A 45 -0.57 -0.73 18.84
C PRO A 45 -1.52 -1.87 18.49
N ILE A 46 -1.41 -2.37 17.25
CA ILE A 46 -2.04 -3.63 16.86
C ILE A 46 -1.54 -4.68 17.85
N LYS A 47 -2.43 -5.18 18.71
CA LYS A 47 -2.08 -6.27 19.62
C LYS A 47 -1.67 -7.48 18.76
N PRO A 48 -0.65 -8.24 19.18
CA PRO A 48 -0.20 -9.42 18.46
C PRO A 48 -1.34 -10.43 18.29
#